data_AF-A0A395NVV3-F1
#
_entry.id   AF-A0A395NVV3-F1
#
_cell.length_a   1.000
_cell.length_b   1.000
_cell.length_c   1.000
_cell.angle_alpha   90.00
_cell.angle_beta   90.00
_cell.angle_gamma   90.00
#
_symmetry.space_group_name_H-M   'P 1'
#
loop_
_entity.id
_entity.type
_entity.pdbx_description
1 polymer ?
#
loop_
_entity_poly.entity_id
_entity_poly.type
_entity_poly.pdbx_seq_one_letter_code
_entity_poly.pdbx_strand_id
1 'polypeptide(L)'
;MANRYIIQTALVAFHQFLKGSTARVELQVWPDLREAHDAICNKGIPRADISAKFPRFDFSACPEEWNYPPHSSQGATARAERVRQRLQEISGSYKNIFLITHRGLIAFLVKGERFGLCGMNP
;
A
#
# COMPACT_ATOMS: atom_id res chain seq x y z
N MET A 1 4.97 11.38 0.85
CA MET A 1 4.16 11.24 -0.37
C MET A 1 3.37 9.95 -0.36
N ALA A 2 2.29 9.87 -1.15
CA ALA A 2 1.52 8.63 -1.37
C ALA A 2 1.24 8.40 -2.86
N ASN A 3 0.93 7.14 -3.23
CA ASN A 3 0.69 6.76 -4.62
C ASN A 3 -0.80 6.91 -4.98
N ARG A 4 -1.10 7.84 -5.90
CA ARG A 4 -2.46 8.12 -6.37
C ARG A 4 -3.15 6.88 -6.97
N TYR A 5 -2.43 6.03 -7.68
CA TYR A 5 -3.03 4.92 -8.43
C TYR A 5 -3.59 3.83 -7.51
N ILE A 6 -2.93 3.55 -6.37
CA ILE A 6 -3.48 2.61 -5.37
C ILE A 6 -4.84 3.10 -4.87
N ILE A 7 -4.95 4.38 -4.55
CA ILE A 7 -6.17 4.98 -3.99
C ILE A 7 -7.30 4.93 -5.01
N GLN A 8 -7.00 5.21 -6.29
CA GLN A 8 -7.98 5.06 -7.36
C GLN A 8 -8.45 3.62 -7.53
N THR A 9 -7.53 2.64 -7.49
CA THR A 9 -7.89 1.21 -7.51
C THR A 9 -8.82 0.87 -6.34
N ALA A 10 -8.52 1.34 -5.13
CA ALA A 10 -9.38 1.14 -3.97
C ALA A 10 -10.78 1.71 -4.18
N LEU A 11 -10.86 2.94 -4.68
CA LEU A 11 -12.14 3.62 -4.92
C LEU A 11 -12.98 2.93 -6.00
N VAL A 12 -12.36 2.36 -7.03
CA VAL A 12 -13.07 1.64 -8.10
C VAL A 12 -13.49 0.25 -7.66
N ALA A 13 -12.55 -0.56 -7.16
CA ALA A 13 -12.78 -1.95 -6.79
C ALA A 13 -13.74 -2.09 -5.60
N PHE A 14 -13.69 -1.15 -4.65
CA PHE A 14 -14.50 -1.19 -3.43
C PHE A 14 -15.60 -0.12 -3.41
N HIS A 15 -15.96 0.46 -4.57
CA HIS A 15 -16.91 1.57 -4.63
C HIS A 15 -18.23 1.30 -3.89
N GLN A 16 -18.75 0.07 -3.93
CA GLN A 16 -20.01 -0.31 -3.27
C GLN A 16 -19.90 -0.26 -1.74
N PHE A 17 -18.79 -0.74 -1.20
CA PHE A 17 -18.49 -0.69 0.24
C PHE A 17 -18.26 0.74 0.73
N LEU A 18 -17.76 1.60 -0.17
CA LEU A 18 -17.36 2.98 0.14
C LEU A 18 -18.45 4.03 -0.09
N LYS A 19 -19.54 3.70 -0.78
CA LYS A 19 -20.64 4.64 -1.11
C LYS A 19 -21.99 4.29 -0.47
N GLY A 20 -22.22 3.06 -0.01
CA GLY A 20 -23.58 2.66 0.38
C GLY A 20 -23.71 1.50 1.36
N SER A 21 -22.63 1.03 2.00
CA SER A 21 -22.76 -0.04 3.00
C SER A 21 -23.03 0.54 4.39
N THR A 22 -23.95 -0.08 5.14
CA THR A 22 -24.14 0.17 6.58
C THR A 22 -22.97 -0.37 7.43
N ALA A 23 -22.07 -1.15 6.82
CA ALA A 23 -20.86 -1.60 7.47
C ALA A 23 -19.88 -0.43 7.60
N ARG A 24 -19.38 -0.19 8.82
CA ARG A 24 -18.28 0.75 9.07
C ARG A 24 -17.01 0.18 8.44
N VAL A 25 -16.74 0.57 7.20
CA VAL A 25 -15.47 0.25 6.52
C VAL A 25 -14.46 1.33 6.88
N GLU A 26 -13.47 0.96 7.66
CA GLU A 26 -12.34 1.83 7.95
C GLU A 26 -11.31 1.77 6.81
N LEU A 27 -10.85 2.93 6.37
CA LEU A 27 -9.81 3.07 5.36
C LEU A 27 -8.54 3.60 6.02
N GLN A 28 -7.45 2.84 5.90
CA GLN A 28 -6.14 3.24 6.43
C GLN A 28 -5.11 3.35 5.30
N VAL A 29 -4.26 4.38 5.33
CA VAL A 29 -3.16 4.57 4.38
C VAL A 29 -1.83 4.26 5.07
N TRP A 30 -1.12 3.26 4.56
CA TRP A 30 0.17 2.83 5.14
C TRP A 30 1.30 3.09 4.15
N PRO A 31 2.30 3.94 4.48
CA PRO A 31 3.41 4.23 3.56
C PRO A 31 4.32 3.03 3.29
N ASP A 32 4.29 2.01 4.14
CA ASP A 32 5.01 0.76 3.92
C ASP A 32 4.39 -0.11 2.83
N LEU A 33 3.15 0.18 2.38
CA LEU A 33 2.48 -0.49 1.26
C LEU A 33 2.90 0.02 -0.12
N ARG A 34 3.87 0.94 -0.19
CA ARG A 34 4.42 1.42 -1.47
C ARG A 34 5.13 0.31 -2.25
N GLU A 35 5.22 0.48 -3.57
CA GLU A 35 5.91 -0.48 -4.45
C GLU A 35 7.36 -0.69 -3.99
N ALA A 36 7.81 -1.93 -4.12
CA ALA A 36 9.17 -2.32 -3.79
C ALA A 36 10.13 -1.68 -4.78
N HIS A 37 9.87 -1.81 -6.07
CA HIS A 37 10.77 -1.43 -7.15
C HIS A 37 10.72 0.07 -7.51
N ASP A 38 11.84 0.60 -7.98
CA ASP A 38 11.96 2.00 -8.42
C ASP A 38 11.50 2.20 -9.87
N ALA A 39 10.35 1.62 -10.23
CA ALA A 39 9.74 1.91 -11.53
C ALA A 39 9.35 3.40 -11.59
N ILE A 40 9.44 4.03 -12.77
CA ILE A 40 9.12 5.46 -12.97
C ILE A 40 7.69 5.81 -12.51
N CYS A 41 6.77 4.83 -12.56
CA CYS A 41 5.40 4.95 -12.06
C CYS A 41 5.26 4.93 -10.53
N ASN A 42 6.36 4.72 -9.79
CA ASN A 42 6.42 4.71 -8.33
C ASN A 42 6.80 6.07 -7.72
N LYS A 43 6.72 7.16 -8.48
CA LYS A 43 6.87 8.51 -7.91
C LYS A 43 5.55 8.93 -7.27
N GLY A 44 5.58 9.14 -5.96
CA GLY A 44 4.42 9.64 -5.20
C GLY A 44 4.12 11.11 -5.50
N ILE A 45 2.99 11.58 -4.98
CA ILE A 45 2.64 13.01 -4.95
C ILE A 45 2.77 13.56 -3.52
N PRO A 46 3.09 14.86 -3.35
CA PRO A 46 3.17 15.52 -2.04
C PRO A 46 1.98 15.19 -1.14
N ARG A 47 2.23 15.10 0.17
CA ARG A 47 1.17 14.77 1.14
C ARG A 47 0.06 15.82 1.14
N ALA A 48 0.40 17.11 1.07
CA ALA A 48 -0.58 18.18 0.94
C ALA A 48 -1.51 17.97 -0.28
N ASP A 49 -0.93 17.69 -1.44
CA ASP A 49 -1.69 17.53 -2.70
C ASP A 49 -2.63 16.32 -2.68
N ILE A 50 -2.18 15.18 -2.13
CA ILE A 50 -3.01 13.98 -2.07
C ILE A 50 -4.11 14.09 -1.02
N SER A 51 -3.83 14.75 0.10
CA SER A 51 -4.82 15.04 1.15
C SER A 51 -5.91 15.95 0.60
N ALA A 52 -5.56 16.97 -0.18
CA ALA A 52 -6.53 17.85 -0.84
C ALA A 52 -7.41 17.10 -1.84
N LYS A 53 -6.85 16.15 -2.60
CA LYS A 53 -7.60 15.32 -3.56
C LYS A 53 -8.50 14.28 -2.91
N PHE A 54 -8.11 13.77 -1.75
CA PHE A 54 -8.77 12.66 -1.07
C PHE A 54 -8.98 12.97 0.42
N PRO A 55 -9.78 13.99 0.77
CA PRO A 55 -9.86 14.53 2.14
C PRO A 55 -10.42 13.56 3.18
N ARG A 56 -11.06 12.48 2.73
CA ARG A 56 -11.62 11.41 3.57
C ARG A 56 -10.60 10.35 4.00
N PHE A 57 -9.37 10.44 3.52
CA PHE A 57 -8.30 9.50 3.87
C PHE A 57 -7.29 10.19 4.79
N ASP A 58 -6.82 9.47 5.80
CA ASP A 58 -5.74 9.95 6.65
C ASP A 58 -4.37 9.61 6.04
N PHE A 59 -3.61 10.65 5.70
CA PHE A 59 -2.25 10.54 5.18
C PHE A 59 -1.18 10.94 6.21
N SER A 60 -1.53 11.12 7.49
CA SER A 60 -0.63 11.58 8.56
C SER A 60 0.67 10.78 8.67
N ALA A 61 0.61 9.46 8.41
CA ALA A 61 1.79 8.59 8.43
C ALA A 61 2.72 8.76 7.22
N CYS A 62 2.28 9.41 6.14
CA CYS A 62 3.10 9.64 4.96
C CYS A 62 4.08 10.79 5.21
N PRO A 63 5.33 10.74 4.70
CA PRO A 63 6.23 11.88 4.74
C PRO A 63 5.67 13.03 3.89
N GLU A 64 6.14 14.26 4.07
CA GLU A 64 5.70 15.37 3.23
C GLU A 64 6.14 15.17 1.77
N GLU A 65 7.42 14.84 1.60
CA GLU A 65 8.09 14.63 0.31
C GLU A 65 8.46 13.16 0.08
N TRP A 66 8.97 12.84 -1.11
CA TRP A 66 9.49 11.50 -1.43
C TRP A 66 10.95 11.43 -1.00
N ASN A 67 11.19 11.14 0.27
CA ASN A 67 12.52 11.02 0.87
C ASN A 67 12.88 9.57 1.21
N TYR A 68 12.27 8.61 0.52
CA TYR A 68 12.56 7.20 0.75
C TYR A 68 13.93 6.81 0.17
N PRO A 69 14.69 5.91 0.84
CA PRO A 69 15.91 5.38 0.28
C PRO A 69 15.60 4.60 -1.01
N PRO A 70 16.59 4.46 -1.91
CA PRO A 70 16.48 3.62 -3.09
C PRO A 70 16.02 2.19 -2.77
N HIS A 71 15.47 1.51 -3.76
CA HIS A 71 15.05 0.13 -3.63
C HIS A 71 16.17 -0.77 -3.13
N SER A 72 15.84 -1.61 -2.13
CA SER A 72 16.65 -2.76 -1.77
C SER A 72 15.75 -3.93 -1.33
N SER A 73 16.19 -5.15 -1.61
CA SER A 73 15.47 -6.37 -1.19
C SER A 73 15.33 -6.45 0.34
N GLN A 74 16.38 -6.07 1.07
CA GLN A 74 16.35 -6.00 2.55
C GLN A 74 15.33 -4.96 3.04
N GLY A 75 15.31 -3.77 2.42
CA GLY A 75 14.35 -2.73 2.74
C GLY A 75 12.91 -3.17 2.47
N ALA A 76 12.64 -3.80 1.32
CA ALA A 76 11.33 -4.34 0.98
C ALA A 76 10.89 -5.46 1.95
N THR A 77 11.81 -6.35 2.33
CA THR A 77 11.54 -7.41 3.32
C THR A 77 11.18 -6.83 4.68
N ALA A 78 11.96 -5.86 5.17
CA ALA A 78 11.69 -5.20 6.45
C ALA A 78 10.34 -4.45 6.45
N ARG A 79 9.97 -3.81 5.35
CA ARG A 79 8.63 -3.21 5.18
C ARG A 79 7.53 -4.26 5.24
N ALA A 80 7.69 -5.36 4.51
CA ALA A 80 6.72 -6.43 4.50
C ALA A 80 6.52 -7.08 5.88
N GLU A 81 7.59 -7.24 6.67
CA GLU A 81 7.48 -7.70 8.07
C GLU A 81 6.69 -6.72 8.94
N ARG A 82 6.94 -5.42 8.85
CA ARG A 82 6.15 -4.42 9.60
C ARG A 82 4.68 -4.43 9.21
N VAL A 83 4.39 -4.60 7.92
CA VAL A 83 3.00 -4.75 7.44
C VAL A 83 2.37 -6.02 8.01
N ARG A 84 3.08 -7.15 8.04
CA ARG A 84 2.58 -8.40 8.65
C ARG A 84 2.28 -8.24 10.14
N GLN A 85 3.19 -7.62 10.89
CA GLN A 85 3.00 -7.35 12.32
C GLN A 85 1.76 -6.49 12.55
N ARG A 86 1.62 -5.38 11.82
CA ARG A 86 0.46 -4.52 11.92
C ARG A 86 -0.85 -5.23 11.53
N LEU A 87 -0.83 -6.07 10.49
CA LEU A 87 -1.99 -6.90 10.13
C LEU A 87 -2.37 -7.88 11.24
N GLN A 88 -1.39 -8.49 11.89
CA GLN A 88 -1.62 -9.38 13.03
C GLN A 88 -2.28 -8.63 14.19
N GLU A 89 -1.79 -7.44 14.54
CA GLU A 89 -2.35 -6.59 15.60
C GLU A 89 -3.82 -6.26 15.35
N ILE A 90 -4.18 -5.83 14.13
CA ILE A 90 -5.54 -5.41 13.82
C ILE A 90 -6.48 -6.59 13.52
N SER A 91 -5.96 -7.79 13.25
CA SER A 91 -6.78 -8.97 12.91
C SER A 91 -7.75 -9.37 14.03
N GLY A 92 -7.48 -9.00 15.27
CA GLY A 92 -8.41 -9.18 16.39
C GLY A 92 -9.62 -8.23 16.37
N SER A 93 -9.52 -7.10 15.66
CA SER A 93 -10.54 -6.05 15.62
C SER A 93 -11.38 -6.05 14.33
N TYR A 94 -10.84 -6.62 13.25
CA TYR A 94 -11.51 -6.63 11.94
C TYR A 94 -11.80 -8.05 11.46
N LYS A 95 -13.07 -8.31 11.14
CA LYS A 95 -13.49 -9.60 10.57
C LYS A 95 -12.88 -9.87 9.19
N ASN A 96 -12.77 -8.84 8.36
CA ASN A 96 -12.22 -8.92 7.01
C ASN A 96 -11.27 -7.73 6.79
N ILE A 97 -10.09 -8.00 6.23
CA ILE A 97 -9.10 -6.97 5.90
C ILE A 97 -8.75 -7.11 4.42
N PHE A 98 -8.90 -6.03 3.67
CA PHE A 98 -8.48 -5.95 2.28
C PHE A 98 -7.18 -5.16 2.20
N LEU A 99 -6.11 -5.81 1.72
CA LEU A 99 -4.82 -5.16 1.52
C LEU A 99 -4.64 -4.79 0.05
N ILE A 100 -4.49 -3.50 -0.23
CA ILE A 100 -4.31 -2.98 -1.59
C ILE A 100 -2.91 -2.40 -1.69
N THR A 101 -2.08 -3.00 -2.53
CA THR A 101 -0.67 -2.63 -2.70
C THR A 101 -0.21 -3.01 -4.12
N HIS A 102 1.08 -2.90 -4.40
CA HIS A 102 1.67 -3.22 -5.68
C HIS A 102 2.27 -4.62 -5.74
N ARG A 103 2.37 -5.15 -6.97
CA ARG A 103 2.91 -6.48 -7.25
C ARG A 103 4.27 -6.73 -6.60
N GLY A 104 5.19 -5.76 -6.66
CA GLY A 104 6.52 -6.01 -6.14
C GLY A 104 6.57 -6.10 -4.62
N LEU A 105 5.71 -5.40 -3.87
CA LEU A 105 5.62 -5.61 -2.42
C LEU A 105 4.91 -6.93 -2.07
N ILE A 106 3.90 -7.34 -2.83
CA ILE A 106 3.20 -8.62 -2.64
C ILE A 106 4.18 -9.80 -2.61
N ALA A 107 5.20 -9.78 -3.47
CA ALA A 107 6.25 -10.80 -3.50
C ALA A 107 7.03 -10.94 -2.17
N PHE A 108 7.06 -9.90 -1.33
CA PHE A 108 7.68 -9.94 0.00
C PHE A 108 6.67 -10.19 1.13
N LEU A 109 5.37 -10.04 0.89
CA LEU A 109 4.31 -10.20 1.90
C LEU A 109 3.98 -11.66 2.21
N VAL A 110 4.07 -12.54 1.23
CA VAL A 110 3.80 -13.98 1.40
C VAL A 110 5.10 -14.74 1.75
N LYS A 111 5.07 -15.56 2.80
CA LYS A 111 6.11 -16.57 3.04
C LYS A 111 5.71 -17.82 2.24
N GLY A 112 6.43 -18.13 1.15
CA GLY A 112 6.14 -19.23 0.24
C GLY A 112 6.98 -19.17 -1.04
N GLU A 113 6.77 -20.10 -1.98
CA GLU A 113 7.48 -20.12 -3.27
C GLU A 113 7.39 -18.75 -3.96
N ARG A 114 8.56 -18.18 -4.22
CA ARG A 114 8.70 -16.96 -5.01
C ARG A 114 8.68 -17.38 -6.46
N PHE A 115 7.51 -17.35 -7.10
CA PHE A 115 7.44 -17.54 -8.54
C PHE A 115 8.22 -16.41 -9.20
N GLY A 116 9.32 -16.77 -9.87
CA GLY A 116 10.09 -15.84 -10.68
C GLY A 116 9.14 -15.15 -11.66
N LEU A 117 9.01 -13.84 -11.54
CA LEU A 117 8.19 -13.06 -12.46
C LEU A 117 8.82 -13.19 -13.86
N CYS A 118 8.03 -13.60 -14.86
CA CYS A 118 8.41 -13.51 -16.27
C CYS A 118 9.00 -12.12 -16.55
N GLY A 119 10.28 -12.07 -16.93
CA GLY A 119 10.98 -10.83 -17.21
C GLY A 119 12.50 -10.86 -17.08
N MET A 120 13.12 -11.95 -16.63
CA MET A 120 14.56 -12.14 -16.81
C MET A 120 14.77 -13.12 -17.96
N ASN A 121 15.07 -12.59 -19.15
CA ASN A 121 15.80 -13.35 -20.15
C ASN A 121 17.27 -13.51 -19.68
N PRO A 122 17.92 -14.62 -20.05
CA PRO A 122 19.27 -14.98 -19.62
C PRO A 122 20.34 -13.95 -20.00
#